data_AF-A0A2D2AXP5-F1
#
_entry.id   AF-A0A2D2AXP5-F1
#
_cell.length_a   1.000
_cell.length_b   1.000
_cell.length_c   1.000
_cell.angle_alpha   90.00
_cell.angle_beta   90.00
_cell.angle_gamma   90.00
#
_symmetry.space_group_name_H-M   'P 1'
#
loop_
_entity.id
_entity.type
_entity.pdbx_description
1 polymer ?
#
loop_
_entity_poly.entity_id
_entity_poly.type
_entity_poly.pdbx_seq_one_letter_code
_entity_poly.pdbx_strand_id
1 'polypeptide(L)'
;MTETSVQRWDTDRNLALLGYGLLFVAIFFAGITALVAVVLAYAVRDRAGPGVRPHLDGQIRIFWVGLVLTMLAVGTGVAGIVTLVGGAIAQGSDLDMSDFSAAGGFGMATVALIAASAVLWILTALWALITPAIGFIRLATAPSGGVTPGA
;
A
#
# COMPACT_ATOMS: atom_id res chain seq x y z
N MET A 1 -29.83 27.00 -8.77
CA MET A 1 -29.45 25.73 -8.10
C MET A 1 -28.10 25.18 -8.55
N THR A 2 -27.21 25.98 -9.16
CA THR A 2 -25.91 25.52 -9.70
C THR A 2 -24.78 25.62 -8.67
N GLU A 3 -24.74 26.64 -7.82
CA GLU A 3 -23.65 26.86 -6.85
C GLU A 3 -23.48 25.71 -5.84
N THR A 4 -24.57 25.16 -5.30
CA THR A 4 -24.51 24.06 -4.32
C THR A 4 -23.97 22.76 -4.93
N SER A 5 -24.26 22.50 -6.20
CA SER A 5 -23.78 21.31 -6.92
C SER A 5 -22.29 21.40 -7.27
N VAL A 6 -21.82 22.59 -7.64
CA VAL A 6 -20.40 22.86 -7.94
C VAL A 6 -19.57 22.78 -6.67
N GLN A 7 -19.99 23.45 -5.59
CA GLN A 7 -19.29 23.40 -4.29
C GLN A 7 -19.18 21.97 -3.73
N ARG A 8 -20.25 21.18 -3.86
CA ARG A 8 -20.25 19.77 -3.43
C ARG A 8 -19.26 18.94 -4.25
N TRP A 9 -19.20 19.16 -5.56
CA TRP A 9 -18.26 18.48 -6.44
C TRP A 9 -16.80 18.82 -6.09
N ASP A 10 -16.48 20.08 -5.86
CA ASP A 10 -15.14 20.51 -5.45
C ASP A 10 -14.75 19.91 -4.08
N THR A 11 -15.70 19.84 -3.16
CA THR A 11 -15.50 19.22 -1.84
C THR A 11 -15.17 17.73 -1.97
N ASP A 12 -15.98 16.97 -2.71
CA ASP A 12 -15.76 15.53 -2.91
C ASP A 12 -14.42 15.26 -3.61
N ARG A 13 -14.04 16.11 -4.58
CA ARG A 13 -12.75 16.04 -5.27
C ARG A 13 -11.58 16.32 -4.31
N ASN A 14 -11.68 17.35 -3.48
CA ASN A 14 -10.64 17.66 -2.50
C ASN A 14 -10.47 16.54 -1.47
N LEU A 15 -11.56 15.92 -1.02
CA LEU A 15 -11.51 14.75 -0.14
C LEU A 15 -10.84 13.55 -0.82
N ALA A 16 -11.11 13.31 -2.10
CA ALA A 16 -10.43 12.27 -2.86
C ALA A 16 -8.93 12.58 -3.07
N LEU A 17 -8.55 13.83 -3.33
CA LEU A 17 -7.14 14.23 -3.41
C LEU A 17 -6.42 14.02 -2.07
N LEU A 18 -7.08 14.38 -0.96
CA LEU A 18 -6.57 14.14 0.39
C LEU A 18 -6.34 12.63 0.63
N GLY A 19 -7.30 11.78 0.25
CA GLY A 19 -7.16 10.33 0.34
C GLY A 19 -5.92 9.77 -0.37
N TYR A 20 -5.63 10.27 -1.58
CA TYR A 20 -4.40 9.89 -2.30
C TYR A 20 -3.13 10.39 -1.61
N GLY A 21 -3.14 11.62 -1.07
CA GLY A 21 -2.03 12.15 -0.28
C GLY A 21 -1.75 11.31 0.96
N LEU A 22 -2.79 10.89 1.68
CA LEU A 22 -2.63 10.02 2.86
C LEU A 22 -2.09 8.63 2.50
N LEU A 23 -2.51 8.05 1.37
CA LEU A 23 -1.96 6.78 0.87
C LEU A 23 -0.48 6.91 0.51
N PHE A 24 -0.08 8.02 -0.13
CA PHE A 24 1.32 8.27 -0.49
C PHE A 24 2.22 8.38 0.74
N VAL A 25 1.77 9.12 1.76
CA VAL A 25 2.56 9.34 2.99
C VAL A 25 2.56 8.11 3.90
N ALA A 26 1.74 7.10 3.63
CA ALA A 26 1.57 5.91 4.48
C ALA A 26 2.85 5.11 4.72
N ILE A 27 3.79 5.12 3.77
CA ILE A 27 5.08 4.45 3.92
C ILE A 27 5.90 5.00 5.09
N PHE A 28 5.74 6.28 5.44
CA PHE A 28 6.48 6.93 6.54
C PHE A 28 5.85 6.70 7.91
N PHE A 29 4.57 6.31 7.96
CA PHE A 29 3.78 6.17 9.19
C PHE A 29 3.29 4.73 9.40
N ALA A 30 4.05 3.75 8.90
CA ALA A 30 3.74 2.32 9.02
C ALA A 30 2.29 1.96 8.61
N GLY A 31 1.72 2.65 7.62
CA GLY A 31 0.37 2.38 7.12
C GLY A 31 -0.78 3.04 7.89
N ILE A 32 -0.53 3.74 9.01
CA ILE A 32 -1.61 4.38 9.79
C ILE A 32 -2.39 5.39 8.92
N THR A 33 -1.70 6.21 8.13
CA THR A 33 -2.38 7.17 7.25
C THR A 33 -3.14 6.47 6.11
N ALA A 34 -2.71 5.28 5.67
CA ALA A 34 -3.47 4.49 4.70
C ALA A 34 -4.80 3.97 5.29
N LEU A 35 -4.83 3.65 6.59
CA LEU A 35 -6.09 3.31 7.28
C LEU A 35 -7.04 4.50 7.29
N VAL A 36 -6.54 5.70 7.61
CA VAL A 36 -7.37 6.91 7.56
C VAL A 36 -7.86 7.18 6.15
N ALA A 37 -7.02 6.99 5.12
CA ALA A 37 -7.41 7.15 3.72
C ALA A 37 -8.54 6.20 3.31
N VAL A 38 -8.45 4.91 3.65
CA VAL A 38 -9.48 3.93 3.26
C VAL A 38 -10.80 4.16 4.00
N VAL A 39 -10.73 4.53 5.28
CA VAL A 39 -11.93 4.89 6.06
C VAL A 39 -12.61 6.13 5.46
N LEU A 40 -11.82 7.16 5.11
CA LEU A 40 -12.34 8.34 4.42
C LEU A 40 -12.99 7.97 3.08
N ALA A 41 -12.33 7.11 2.29
CA ALA A 41 -12.85 6.68 1.01
C ALA A 41 -14.20 5.97 1.15
N TYR A 42 -14.33 5.01 2.08
CA TYR A 42 -15.61 4.35 2.36
C TYR A 42 -16.69 5.33 2.84
N ALA A 43 -16.36 6.27 3.73
CA ALA A 43 -17.32 7.23 4.27
C ALA A 43 -17.87 8.20 3.21
N VAL A 44 -17.08 8.56 2.20
CA VAL A 44 -17.47 9.52 1.15
C VAL A 44 -18.05 8.82 -0.08
N ARG A 45 -17.68 7.56 -0.33
CA ARG A 45 -18.02 6.79 -1.53
C ARG A 45 -19.51 6.81 -1.91
N ASP A 46 -20.40 6.63 -0.94
CA ASP A 46 -21.84 6.46 -1.20
C ASP A 46 -22.55 7.79 -1.51
N ARG A 47 -21.96 8.92 -1.11
CA ARG A 47 -22.51 10.26 -1.33
C ARG A 47 -21.82 11.04 -2.45
N ALA A 48 -20.73 10.50 -2.99
CA ALA A 48 -19.92 11.10 -4.04
C ALA A 48 -20.58 10.98 -5.41
N GLY A 49 -20.44 12.04 -6.22
CA GLY A 49 -20.92 12.03 -7.61
C GLY A 49 -20.19 11.04 -8.52
N PRO A 50 -20.74 10.73 -9.69
CA PRO A 50 -20.20 9.73 -10.62
C PRO A 50 -18.78 10.04 -11.14
N GLY A 51 -18.35 11.30 -11.11
CA GLY A 51 -16.99 11.70 -11.48
C GLY A 51 -15.92 11.38 -10.43
N VAL A 52 -16.27 11.29 -9.14
CA VAL A 52 -15.30 11.08 -8.04
C VAL A 52 -15.33 9.64 -7.53
N ARG A 53 -16.50 8.98 -7.59
CA ARG A 53 -16.70 7.61 -7.09
C ARG A 53 -15.68 6.58 -7.62
N PRO A 54 -15.30 6.56 -8.92
CA PRO A 54 -14.27 5.63 -9.42
C PRO A 54 -12.88 5.85 -8.78
N HIS A 55 -12.56 7.07 -8.38
CA HIS A 55 -11.30 7.37 -7.71
C HIS A 55 -11.29 6.85 -6.27
N LEU A 56 -12.42 6.96 -5.56
CA LEU A 56 -12.58 6.41 -4.20
C LEU A 56 -12.53 4.87 -4.22
N ASP A 57 -13.18 4.24 -5.20
CA ASP A 57 -13.07 2.79 -5.43
C ASP A 57 -11.60 2.38 -5.72
N GLY A 58 -10.89 3.20 -6.50
CA GLY A 58 -9.45 3.04 -6.75
C GLY A 58 -8.62 3.08 -5.46
N GLN A 59 -8.85 4.07 -4.60
CA GLN A 59 -8.15 4.19 -3.30
C GLN A 59 -8.37 2.99 -2.40
N ILE A 60 -9.63 2.52 -2.30
CA ILE A 60 -9.98 1.31 -1.55
C ILE A 60 -9.22 0.10 -2.09
N ARG A 61 -9.17 -0.07 -3.41
CA ARG A 61 -8.41 -1.16 -4.04
C ARG A 61 -6.91 -1.04 -3.76
N ILE A 62 -6.33 0.15 -3.85
CA ILE A 62 -4.92 0.39 -3.57
C ILE A 62 -4.57 -0.02 -2.14
N PHE A 63 -5.41 0.36 -1.18
CA PHE A 63 -5.25 -0.01 0.23
C PHE A 63 -5.23 -1.54 0.38
N TRP A 64 -6.24 -2.24 -0.12
CA TRP A 64 -6.34 -3.69 0.07
C TRP A 64 -5.21 -4.46 -0.62
N VAL A 65 -4.80 -4.05 -1.83
CA VAL A 65 -3.65 -4.67 -2.51
C VAL A 65 -2.36 -4.38 -1.73
N GLY A 66 -2.16 -3.15 -1.28
CA GLY A 66 -1.00 -2.78 -0.47
C GLY A 66 -0.94 -3.55 0.85
N LEU A 67 -2.09 -3.76 1.50
CA LEU A 67 -2.20 -4.53 2.73
C LEU A 67 -1.81 -5.99 2.50
N VAL A 68 -2.34 -6.64 1.46
CA VAL A 68 -2.00 -8.03 1.13
C VAL A 68 -0.51 -8.16 0.79
N LEU A 69 0.04 -7.25 -0.01
CA LEU A 69 1.48 -7.25 -0.33
C LEU A 69 2.34 -7.11 0.93
N THR A 70 1.96 -6.21 1.84
CA THR A 70 2.66 -6.03 3.12
C THR A 70 2.58 -7.28 3.99
N MET A 71 1.41 -7.92 4.09
CA MET A 71 1.24 -9.16 4.83
C MET A 71 2.10 -10.29 4.25
N LEU A 72 2.20 -10.39 2.92
CA LEU A 72 3.06 -11.37 2.25
C LEU A 72 4.54 -11.08 2.49
N ALA A 73 4.97 -9.82 2.40
CA ALA A 73 6.36 -9.42 2.66
C ALA A 73 6.76 -9.73 4.11
N VAL A 74 5.93 -9.34 5.08
CA VAL A 74 6.16 -9.62 6.51
C VAL A 74 6.14 -11.12 6.78
N GLY A 75 5.14 -11.85 6.28
CA GLY A 75 5.02 -13.29 6.48
C GLY A 75 6.22 -14.07 5.93
N THR A 76 6.67 -13.71 4.72
CA THR A 76 7.85 -14.32 4.10
C THR A 76 9.13 -13.97 4.85
N GLY A 77 9.27 -12.72 5.31
CA GLY A 77 10.40 -12.28 6.12
C GLY A 77 10.48 -13.01 7.47
N VAL A 78 9.36 -13.12 8.18
CA VAL A 78 9.25 -13.87 9.43
C VAL A 78 9.57 -15.35 9.21
N ALA A 79 9.04 -15.97 8.14
CA ALA A 79 9.37 -17.34 7.80
C ALA A 79 10.88 -17.52 7.55
N GLY A 80 11.52 -16.59 6.83
CA GLY A 80 12.97 -16.57 6.64
C GLY A 80 13.73 -16.55 7.97
N ILE A 81 13.36 -15.64 8.87
CA ILE A 81 13.95 -15.53 10.23
C ILE A 81 13.74 -16.82 11.03
N VAL A 82 12.53 -17.39 11.02
CA VAL A 82 12.23 -18.63 11.73
C VAL A 82 13.08 -19.79 11.24
N THR A 83 13.26 -19.94 9.91
CA THR A 83 14.14 -20.99 9.38
C THR A 83 15.60 -20.78 9.78
N LEU A 84 16.05 -19.52 9.82
CA LEU A 84 17.42 -19.17 10.19
C LEU A 84 17.68 -19.47 11.67
N VAL A 85 16.81 -18.99 12.56
CA VAL A 85 16.93 -19.20 14.02
C VAL A 85 16.71 -20.67 14.39
N GLY A 86 15.71 -21.33 13.81
CA GLY A 86 15.44 -22.75 14.05
C GLY A 86 16.59 -23.64 13.58
N GLY A 87 17.23 -23.31 12.46
CA GLY A 87 18.42 -24.00 11.97
C GLY A 87 19.61 -23.90 12.93
N ALA A 88 19.84 -22.72 13.53
CA ALA A 88 20.88 -22.55 14.55
C ALA A 88 20.56 -23.39 15.80
N ILE A 89 19.36 -23.24 16.38
CA ILE A 89 18.96 -23.97 17.59
C ILE A 89 19.06 -25.49 17.40
N ALA A 90 18.65 -26.03 16.25
CA ALA A 90 18.70 -27.46 15.96
C ALA A 90 20.13 -28.04 15.90
N GLN A 91 21.14 -27.20 15.61
CA GLN A 91 22.55 -27.60 15.60
C GLN A 91 23.19 -27.60 17.00
N GLY A 92 22.44 -27.21 18.04
CA GLY A 92 22.94 -27.16 19.42
C GLY A 92 23.85 -25.96 19.70
N SER A 93 23.84 -24.94 18.84
CA SER A 93 24.65 -23.73 18.99
C SER A 93 24.09 -22.82 20.09
N ASP A 94 24.96 -22.31 20.96
CA ASP A 94 24.68 -21.21 21.90
C ASP A 94 24.59 -19.86 21.16
N LEU A 95 23.68 -19.74 20.16
CA LEU A 95 23.42 -18.53 19.35
C LEU A 95 24.60 -17.54 19.25
N ASP A 96 25.78 -18.00 18.84
CA ASP A 96 26.97 -17.15 18.77
C ASP A 96 27.03 -16.44 17.42
N MET A 97 27.50 -15.19 17.39
CA MET A 97 27.68 -14.41 16.16
C MET A 97 28.59 -15.14 15.15
N SER A 98 29.51 -15.99 15.67
CA SER A 98 30.38 -16.83 14.86
C SER A 98 29.61 -17.87 14.04
N ASP A 99 28.49 -18.42 14.53
CA ASP A 99 27.64 -19.37 13.78
C ASP A 99 26.92 -18.72 12.59
N PHE A 100 26.64 -17.42 12.65
CA PHE A 100 26.09 -16.68 11.51
C PHE A 100 27.13 -16.46 10.39
N SER A 101 28.43 -16.50 10.74
CA SER A 101 29.55 -16.35 9.78
C SER A 101 30.16 -17.69 9.36
N ALA A 102 30.10 -18.71 10.22
CA ALA A 102 30.49 -20.10 9.97
C ALA A 102 29.36 -20.94 9.35
N ALA A 103 28.11 -20.42 9.33
CA ALA A 103 27.04 -20.87 8.44
C ALA A 103 27.39 -20.58 6.97
N GLY A 104 28.45 -21.22 6.47
CA GLY A 104 28.80 -21.31 5.05
C GLY A 104 27.81 -22.12 4.22
N GLY A 105 26.55 -22.18 4.66
CA GLY A 105 25.49 -22.95 4.04
C GLY A 105 24.13 -22.55 4.60
N PHE A 106 23.71 -21.29 4.42
CA PHE A 106 22.28 -21.00 4.50
C PHE A 106 21.57 -21.98 3.57
N GLY A 107 20.67 -22.80 4.10
CA GLY A 107 19.88 -23.71 3.28
C GLY A 107 19.25 -22.93 2.13
N MET A 108 19.22 -23.51 0.94
CA MET A 108 18.67 -22.85 -0.26
C MET A 108 17.27 -22.24 0.01
N ALA A 109 16.48 -22.86 0.89
CA ALA A 109 15.20 -22.36 1.36
C ALA A 109 15.30 -21.01 2.11
N THR A 110 16.24 -20.85 3.04
CA THR A 110 16.43 -19.59 3.80
C THR A 110 16.89 -18.47 2.88
N VAL A 111 17.83 -18.75 1.98
CA VAL A 111 18.27 -17.78 0.96
C VAL A 111 17.10 -17.38 0.06
N ALA A 112 16.32 -18.35 -0.41
CA ALA A 112 15.14 -18.10 -1.24
C ALA A 112 14.08 -17.27 -0.50
N LEU A 113 13.82 -17.54 0.78
CA LEU A 113 12.86 -16.77 1.59
C LEU A 113 13.31 -15.33 1.83
N ILE A 114 14.61 -15.12 2.13
CA ILE A 114 15.16 -13.77 2.31
C ILE A 114 15.11 -12.99 0.99
N ALA A 115 15.53 -13.62 -0.12
CA ALA A 115 15.46 -13.01 -1.45
C ALA A 115 14.02 -12.68 -1.85
N ALA A 116 13.08 -13.62 -1.66
CA ALA A 116 11.66 -13.41 -1.95
C ALA A 116 11.07 -12.29 -1.08
N SER A 117 11.42 -12.23 0.19
CA SER A 117 11.04 -11.13 1.09
C SER A 117 11.54 -9.78 0.58
N ALA A 118 12.82 -9.69 0.20
CA ALA A 118 13.40 -8.46 -0.34
C ALA A 118 12.67 -8.00 -1.62
N VAL A 119 12.37 -8.92 -2.52
CA VAL A 119 11.59 -8.63 -3.75
C VAL A 119 10.19 -8.15 -3.39
N LEU A 120 9.49 -8.80 -2.45
CA LEU A 120 8.17 -8.39 -2.00
C LEU A 120 8.17 -7.00 -1.35
N TRP A 121 9.20 -6.66 -0.58
CA TRP A 121 9.35 -5.32 -0.02
C TRP A 121 9.50 -4.25 -1.10
N ILE A 122 10.31 -4.52 -2.13
CA ILE A 122 10.48 -3.61 -3.27
C ILE A 122 9.15 -3.45 -4.02
N LEU A 123 8.45 -4.55 -4.31
CA LEU A 123 7.16 -4.52 -4.98
C LEU A 123 6.11 -3.76 -4.16
N THR A 124 6.09 -3.95 -2.85
CA THR A 124 5.20 -3.23 -1.93
C THR A 124 5.48 -1.73 -1.95
N ALA A 125 6.76 -1.34 -1.87
CA ALA A 125 7.17 0.07 -1.93
C ALA A 125 6.81 0.71 -3.28
N LEU A 126 7.08 0.03 -4.39
CA LEU A 126 6.72 0.50 -5.73
C LEU A 126 5.20 0.64 -5.88
N TRP A 127 4.42 -0.33 -5.41
CA TRP A 127 2.96 -0.28 -5.44
C TRP A 127 2.41 0.90 -4.63
N ALA A 128 2.90 1.06 -3.40
CA ALA A 128 2.48 2.11 -2.48
C ALA A 128 2.87 3.51 -2.97
N LEU A 129 3.94 3.63 -3.77
CA LEU A 129 4.38 4.92 -4.30
C LEU A 129 3.69 5.28 -5.62
N ILE A 130 3.70 4.36 -6.58
CA ILE A 130 3.29 4.63 -7.97
C ILE A 130 1.77 4.74 -8.07
N THR A 131 1.02 3.85 -7.44
CA THR A 131 -0.43 3.75 -7.64
C THR A 131 -1.19 4.97 -7.10
N PRO A 132 -0.89 5.46 -5.88
CA PRO A 132 -1.47 6.72 -5.40
C PRO A 132 -1.07 7.93 -6.24
N ALA A 133 0.19 8.01 -6.69
CA ALA A 133 0.66 9.12 -7.50
C ALA A 133 -0.07 9.21 -8.86
N ILE A 134 -0.25 8.08 -9.55
CA ILE A 134 -1.02 8.04 -10.80
C ILE A 134 -2.49 8.42 -10.56
N GLY A 135 -3.10 7.90 -9.49
CA GLY A 135 -4.47 8.22 -9.13
C GLY A 135 -4.68 9.70 -8.82
N PHE A 136 -3.72 10.31 -8.10
CA PHE A 136 -3.69 11.74 -7.82
C PHE A 136 -3.59 12.58 -9.10
N ILE A 137 -2.63 12.28 -9.98
CA ILE A 137 -2.43 13.01 -11.23
C ILE A 137 -3.70 12.95 -12.09
N ARG A 138 -4.30 11.77 -12.25
CA ARG A 138 -5.54 11.59 -13.02
C ARG A 138 -6.69 12.46 -12.49
N LEU A 139 -6.83 12.57 -11.16
CA LEU A 139 -7.87 13.38 -10.52
C LEU A 139 -7.58 14.88 -10.59
N ALA A 140 -6.31 15.27 -10.49
CA ALA A 140 -5.85 16.65 -10.63
C ALA A 140 -6.04 17.18 -12.06
N THR A 141 -5.87 16.32 -13.06
CA THR A 141 -6.09 16.67 -14.48
C THR A 141 -7.54 16.55 -14.93
N ALA A 142 -8.42 15.95 -14.11
CA ALA A 142 -9.84 15.82 -14.46
C ALA A 142 -10.51 17.22 -14.59
N PRO A 143 -11.28 17.47 -15.66
CA PRO A 143 -11.99 18.74 -15.84
C PRO A 143 -12.85 19.10 -14.63
N SER A 144 -12.81 20.38 -14.23
CA SER A 144 -13.66 20.91 -13.17
C SER A 144 -15.09 21.09 -13.66
N GLY A 145 -15.95 20.13 -13.34
CA GLY A 145 -17.37 20.13 -13.73
C GLY A 145 -17.71 18.91 -14.57
N GLY A 146 -18.75 18.18 -14.17
CA GLY A 146 -19.24 16.95 -14.80
C GLY A 146 -19.87 17.15 -16.19
N VAL A 147 -19.19 17.86 -17.09
CA VAL A 147 -19.54 17.89 -18.50
C VAL A 147 -18.80 16.74 -19.17
N THR A 148 -19.50 15.63 -19.38
CA THR A 148 -19.11 14.63 -20.37
C THR A 148 -19.17 15.26 -21.76
N PRO A 149 -18.06 15.35 -22.51
CA PRO A 149 -18.14 15.61 -23.94
C PRO A 149 -18.68 14.33 -24.60
N GLY A 150 -19.95 14.35 -25.01
CA GLY A 150 -20.54 13.35 -25.90
C GLY A 150 -21.19 12.14 -25.21
N ALA A 151 -22.52 12.21 -25.05
CA ALA A 151 -23.45 11.10 -25.22
C ALA A 151 -24.78 11.68 -25.71
#